data_AF-A0A9D0W2I6-F1
#
_entry.id   AF-A0A9D0W2I6-F1
#
_cell.length_a   1.000
_cell.length_b   1.000
_cell.length_c   1.000
_cell.angle_alpha   90.00
_cell.angle_beta   90.00
_cell.angle_gamma   90.00
#
_symmetry.space_group_name_H-M   'P 1'
#
loop_
_entity.id
_entity.type
_entity.pdbx_description
1 polymer ?
#
loop_
_entity_poly.entity_id
_entity_poly.type
_entity_poly.pdbx_seq_one_letter_code
_entity_poly.pdbx_strand_id
1 'polypeptide(L)'
;MKASHRTTAGMTLAVDPHRLIRNTVLFCLACEGLLVALDVFVYYGAGTSTRGLRSLFNIASEQSLGTWFSSTQTLAVAVVLWLIRLRLRSTAGATTGRVTGWTLLAVFFTYMAVDDAVALHEHLGSAFEDFYTDLDEGSLGAVGRWLEDYPSYAWQLAVGPLFAAMGLFLLFFLWRQLERPWLRLLLLAALGCFAVAVGLDYVEGVYGGYKSVIVATGWDYDAVQHGS
;
A
#
# COMPACT_ATOMS: atom_id res chain seq x y z
N MET A 1 32.17 51.46 17.51
CA MET A 1 31.43 50.58 16.58
C MET A 1 30.21 50.01 17.30
N LYS A 2 29.00 50.48 16.96
CA LYS A 2 27.73 49.95 17.48
C LYS A 2 27.38 48.69 16.68
N ALA A 3 27.37 47.53 17.33
CA ALA A 3 26.86 46.31 16.73
C ALA A 3 25.33 46.42 16.60
N SER A 4 24.86 46.43 15.36
CA SER A 4 23.44 46.39 15.01
C SER A 4 22.89 45.00 15.30
N HIS A 5 22.15 44.85 16.40
CA HIS A 5 21.28 43.69 16.61
C HIS A 5 20.12 43.74 15.59
N ARG A 6 20.19 42.90 14.55
CA ARG A 6 19.04 42.56 13.71
C ARG A 6 18.19 41.52 14.44
N THR A 7 17.09 41.96 15.03
CA THR A 7 16.06 41.07 15.57
C THR A 7 15.11 40.72 14.43
N THR A 8 15.30 39.59 13.78
CA THR A 8 14.27 39.03 12.89
C THR A 8 13.16 38.46 13.76
N ALA A 9 12.00 39.12 13.77
CA ALA A 9 10.78 38.59 14.39
C ALA A 9 10.40 37.28 13.70
N GLY A 10 10.81 36.16 14.27
CA GLY A 10 10.40 34.84 13.81
C GLY A 10 8.92 34.66 14.06
N MET A 11 8.15 34.47 12.99
CA MET A 11 6.75 34.08 13.08
C MET A 11 6.68 32.68 13.67
N THR A 12 6.24 32.55 14.92
CA THR A 12 6.08 31.26 15.60
C THR A 12 4.74 30.66 15.23
N LEU A 13 4.73 29.73 14.28
CA LEU A 13 3.54 28.93 13.98
C LEU A 13 3.32 27.92 15.12
N ALA A 14 2.34 28.20 15.99
CA ALA A 14 1.92 27.26 17.03
C ALA A 14 1.08 26.13 16.39
N VAL A 15 1.71 24.99 16.13
CA VAL A 15 1.04 23.79 15.62
C VAL A 15 0.74 22.85 16.79
N ASP A 16 -0.53 22.50 16.97
CA ASP A 16 -0.93 21.40 17.86
C ASP A 16 -0.79 20.07 17.11
N PRO A 17 0.22 19.23 17.44
CA PRO A 17 0.48 18.00 16.72
C PRO A 17 -0.63 16.97 16.90
N HIS A 18 -1.31 16.95 18.04
CA HIS A 18 -2.39 16.00 18.30
C HIS A 18 -3.61 16.30 17.45
N ARG A 19 -3.98 17.59 17.37
CA ARG A 19 -5.08 18.04 16.51
C ARG A 19 -4.77 17.82 15.04
N LEU A 20 -3.53 18.10 14.62
CA LEU A 20 -3.11 17.89 13.23
C LEU A 20 -3.22 16.42 12.83
N ILE A 21 -2.60 15.50 13.60
CA ILE A 21 -2.62 14.06 13.31
C ILE A 21 -4.07 13.54 13.26
N ARG A 22 -4.89 13.91 14.24
CA ARG A 22 -6.30 13.49 14.27
C ARG A 22 -7.06 13.98 13.04
N ASN A 23 -6.89 15.26 12.67
CA ASN A 23 -7.58 15.82 11.52
C ASN A 23 -7.11 15.18 10.21
N THR A 24 -5.81 14.88 10.07
CA THR A 24 -5.28 14.16 8.91
C THR A 24 -5.91 12.77 8.79
N VAL A 25 -5.95 11.99 9.89
CA VAL A 25 -6.56 10.65 9.89
C VAL A 25 -8.05 10.72 9.54
N LEU A 26 -8.80 11.63 10.16
CA LEU A 26 -10.23 11.80 9.87
C LEU A 26 -10.48 12.23 8.42
N PHE A 27 -9.61 13.09 7.87
CA PHE A 27 -9.68 13.49 6.47
C PHE A 27 -9.43 12.31 5.53
N CYS A 28 -8.38 11.52 5.78
CA CYS A 28 -8.09 10.30 5.02
C CYS A 28 -9.27 9.32 5.03
N LEU A 29 -9.81 9.01 6.22
CA LEU A 29 -10.97 8.12 6.35
C LEU A 29 -12.22 8.66 5.65
N ALA A 30 -12.44 9.98 5.68
CA ALA A 30 -13.55 10.60 4.98
C ALA A 30 -13.38 10.51 3.45
N CYS A 31 -12.17 10.71 2.93
CA CYS A 31 -11.85 10.52 1.52
C CYS A 31 -12.02 9.05 1.09
N GLU A 32 -11.49 8.10 1.86
CA GLU A 32 -11.65 6.66 1.61
C GLU A 32 -13.14 6.26 1.60
N GLY A 33 -13.91 6.70 2.59
CA GLY A 33 -15.35 6.45 2.64
C GLY A 33 -16.12 7.07 1.47
N LEU A 34 -15.71 8.26 1.01
CA LEU A 34 -16.27 8.88 -0.18
C LEU A 34 -15.94 8.09 -1.45
N LEU A 35 -14.69 7.61 -1.60
CA LEU A 35 -14.28 6.82 -2.76
C LEU A 35 -15.05 5.49 -2.82
N VAL A 36 -15.23 4.80 -1.69
CA VAL A 36 -16.08 3.61 -1.60
C VAL A 36 -17.54 3.92 -1.96
N ALA A 37 -18.08 5.03 -1.47
CA ALA A 37 -19.43 5.43 -1.86
C ALA A 37 -19.54 5.68 -3.37
N LEU A 38 -18.55 6.36 -3.97
CA LEU A 38 -18.52 6.62 -5.41
C LEU A 38 -18.38 5.34 -6.23
N ASP A 39 -17.61 4.36 -5.77
CA ASP A 39 -17.55 3.03 -6.38
C ASP A 39 -18.95 2.38 -6.42
N VAL A 40 -19.64 2.34 -5.28
CA VAL A 40 -20.99 1.76 -5.20
C VAL A 40 -22.01 2.51 -6.07
N PHE A 41 -22.03 3.84 -6.03
CA PHE A 41 -23.07 4.63 -6.72
C PHE A 41 -22.77 4.88 -8.20
N VAL A 42 -21.51 5.13 -8.56
CA VAL A 42 -21.12 5.50 -9.92
C VAL A 42 -20.72 4.26 -10.72
N TYR A 43 -19.87 3.40 -10.14
CA TYR A 43 -19.40 2.19 -10.82
C TYR A 43 -20.49 1.11 -10.86
N TYR A 44 -20.93 0.61 -9.70
CA TYR A 44 -21.97 -0.42 -9.65
C TYR A 44 -23.37 0.11 -9.99
N GLY A 45 -23.73 1.30 -9.51
CA GLY A 45 -25.02 1.93 -9.77
C GLY A 45 -25.21 2.46 -11.20
N ALA A 46 -24.20 2.32 -12.07
CA ALA A 46 -24.20 2.86 -13.43
C ALA A 46 -24.57 4.35 -13.52
N GLY A 47 -24.16 5.14 -12.53
CA GLY A 47 -24.52 6.57 -12.41
C GLY A 47 -24.05 7.48 -13.55
N THR A 48 -23.18 6.97 -14.43
CA THR A 48 -22.79 7.61 -15.70
C THR A 48 -22.80 6.61 -16.84
N SER A 49 -23.20 7.02 -18.04
CA SER A 49 -23.15 6.19 -19.26
C SER A 49 -21.73 6.08 -19.84
N THR A 50 -20.79 6.94 -19.44
CA THR A 50 -19.42 6.93 -19.96
C THR A 50 -18.55 5.94 -19.19
N ARG A 51 -18.10 4.88 -19.86
CA ARG A 51 -17.24 3.83 -19.29
C ARG A 51 -15.96 4.38 -18.66
N GLY A 52 -15.27 5.30 -19.34
CA GLY A 52 -14.03 5.89 -18.82
C GLY A 52 -14.21 6.69 -17.53
N LEU A 53 -15.33 7.42 -17.38
CA LEU A 53 -15.63 8.11 -16.12
C LEU A 53 -16.01 7.11 -15.02
N ARG A 54 -16.63 6.00 -15.40
CA ARG A 54 -17.04 4.94 -14.48
C ARG A 54 -15.84 4.20 -13.91
N SER A 55 -14.86 3.85 -14.75
CA SER A 55 -13.66 3.12 -14.33
C SER A 55 -12.77 3.92 -13.37
N LEU A 56 -12.79 5.26 -13.43
CA LEU A 56 -12.06 6.11 -12.47
C LEU A 56 -12.51 5.90 -11.02
N PHE A 57 -13.76 5.48 -10.80
CA PHE A 57 -14.31 5.22 -9.48
C PHE A 57 -14.30 3.73 -9.11
N ASN A 58 -13.84 2.85 -10.00
CA ASN A 58 -13.66 1.43 -9.66
C ASN A 58 -12.50 1.28 -8.68
N ILE A 59 -12.79 1.12 -7.40
CA ILE A 59 -11.75 1.06 -6.36
C ILE A 59 -10.84 -0.17 -6.48
N ALA A 60 -11.30 -1.22 -7.17
CA ALA A 60 -10.52 -2.42 -7.47
C ALA A 60 -9.63 -2.27 -8.71
N SER A 61 -9.72 -1.16 -9.45
CA SER A 61 -8.85 -0.91 -10.59
C SER A 61 -7.57 -0.23 -10.15
N GLU A 62 -6.43 -0.71 -10.66
CA GLU A 62 -5.12 -0.07 -10.48
C GLU A 62 -5.06 1.35 -11.05
N GLN A 63 -5.88 1.68 -12.06
CA GLN A 63 -5.94 3.01 -12.68
C GLN A 63 -7.15 3.83 -12.18
N SER A 64 -7.39 3.78 -10.87
CA SER A 64 -8.51 4.46 -10.22
C SER A 64 -8.08 5.66 -9.37
N LEU A 65 -9.05 6.50 -9.02
CA LEU A 65 -8.85 7.54 -8.00
C LEU A 65 -8.54 6.95 -6.63
N GLY A 66 -9.00 5.72 -6.36
CA GLY A 66 -8.64 4.93 -5.18
C GLY A 66 -7.15 4.71 -5.09
N THR A 67 -6.57 4.10 -6.12
CA THR A 67 -5.14 3.77 -6.20
C THR A 67 -4.25 5.01 -6.23
N TRP A 68 -4.68 6.08 -6.90
CA TRP A 68 -3.97 7.36 -6.84
C TRP A 68 -3.95 7.95 -5.42
N PHE A 69 -5.07 7.88 -4.70
CA PHE A 69 -5.16 8.41 -3.35
C PHE A 69 -4.33 7.58 -2.36
N SER A 70 -4.42 6.24 -2.42
CA SER A 70 -3.65 5.33 -1.57
C SER A 70 -2.14 5.46 -1.81
N SER A 71 -1.68 5.47 -3.06
CA SER A 71 -0.26 5.66 -3.40
C SER A 71 0.26 7.02 -2.91
N THR A 72 -0.55 8.07 -3.00
CA THR A 72 -0.20 9.40 -2.45
C THR A 72 -0.09 9.38 -0.92
N GLN A 73 -1.00 8.68 -0.21
CA GLN A 73 -0.90 8.50 1.24
C GLN A 73 0.37 7.73 1.62
N THR A 74 0.68 6.64 0.90
CA THR A 74 1.90 5.83 1.09
C THR A 74 3.16 6.67 0.86
N LEU A 75 3.18 7.51 -0.17
CA LEU A 75 4.28 8.45 -0.43
C LEU A 75 4.42 9.47 0.70
N ALA A 76 3.32 10.02 1.20
CA ALA A 76 3.34 10.97 2.31
C ALA A 76 3.93 10.32 3.58
N VAL A 77 3.59 9.05 3.86
CA VAL A 77 4.21 8.26 4.94
C VAL A 77 5.73 8.11 4.69
N ALA A 78 6.14 7.77 3.47
CA ALA A 78 7.55 7.67 3.11
C ALA A 78 8.31 8.99 3.37
N VAL A 79 7.74 10.13 2.98
CA VAL A 79 8.31 11.46 3.25
C VAL A 79 8.44 11.72 4.75
N VAL A 80 7.43 11.40 5.55
CA VAL A 80 7.50 11.53 7.02
C VAL A 80 8.62 10.66 7.59
N LEU A 81 8.80 9.43 7.13
CA LEU A 81 9.89 8.54 7.55
C LEU A 81 11.27 9.11 7.18
N TRP A 82 11.40 9.69 5.98
CA TRP A 82 12.60 10.42 5.58
C TRP A 82 12.89 11.62 6.50
N LEU A 83 11.88 12.40 6.86
CA LEU A 83 12.02 13.52 7.80
C LEU A 83 12.41 13.05 9.21
N ILE A 84 11.83 11.96 9.70
CA ILE A 84 12.22 11.34 10.99
C ILE A 84 13.69 10.92 10.95
N ARG A 85 14.11 10.24 9.87
CA ARG A 85 15.52 9.87 9.68
C ARG A 85 16.43 11.09 9.71
N LEU A 86 16.12 12.14 8.95
CA LEU A 86 16.94 13.36 8.90
C LEU A 86 17.04 14.03 10.27
N ARG A 87 15.91 14.15 10.98
CA ARG A 87 15.88 14.72 12.32
C ARG A 87 16.69 13.90 13.32
N LEU A 88 16.59 12.57 13.25
CA LEU A 88 17.34 11.67 14.12
C LEU A 88 18.85 11.80 13.89
N ARG A 89 19.32 11.90 12.63
CA ARG A 89 20.75 12.08 12.32
C ARG A 89 21.32 13.38 12.89
N SER A 90 20.50 14.42 13.03
CA SER A 90 20.90 15.70 13.64
C SER A 90 20.82 15.70 15.17
N THR A 91 20.41 14.60 15.81
CA THR A 91 20.25 14.52 17.27
C THR A 91 21.46 13.84 17.91
N ALA A 92 22.04 14.47 18.94
CA ALA A 92 23.15 13.88 19.69
C ALA A 92 22.71 12.56 20.36
N GLY A 93 23.50 11.50 20.22
CA GLY A 93 23.21 10.18 20.80
C GLY A 93 22.37 9.24 19.92
N ALA A 94 22.11 9.59 18.66
CA ALA A 94 21.46 8.67 17.72
C ALA A 94 22.34 7.46 17.42
N THR A 95 21.82 6.25 17.65
CA THR A 95 22.54 5.01 17.32
C THR A 95 22.40 4.68 15.83
N THR A 96 23.45 4.11 15.23
CA THR A 96 23.46 3.69 13.82
C THR A 96 22.29 2.77 13.51
N GLY A 97 21.98 1.81 14.39
CA GLY A 97 20.86 0.88 14.21
C GLY A 97 19.50 1.56 14.11
N ARG A 98 19.24 2.62 14.89
CA ARG A 98 17.97 3.37 14.78
C ARG A 98 17.90 4.14 13.47
N VAL A 99 18.98 4.80 13.06
CA VAL A 99 19.05 5.51 11.78
C VAL A 99 18.85 4.56 10.60
N THR A 100 19.49 3.40 10.63
CA THR A 100 19.32 2.35 9.62
C THR A 100 17.88 1.85 9.61
N GLY A 101 17.27 1.60 10.76
CA GLY A 101 15.89 1.11 10.80
C GLY A 101 14.87 2.07 10.21
N TRP A 102 14.97 3.37 10.53
CA TRP A 102 14.15 4.40 9.88
C TRP A 102 14.44 4.54 8.38
N THR A 103 15.70 4.31 7.97
CA THR A 103 16.08 4.31 6.56
C THR A 103 15.43 3.16 5.81
N LEU A 104 15.45 1.95 6.38
CA LEU A 104 14.84 0.77 5.78
C LEU A 104 13.33 0.98 5.59
N LEU A 105 12.63 1.50 6.60
CA LEU A 105 11.20 1.82 6.46
C LEU A 105 10.96 2.89 5.40
N ALA A 106 11.76 3.97 5.38
CA ALA A 106 11.57 5.04 4.39
C ALA A 106 11.76 4.54 2.96
N VAL A 107 12.78 3.71 2.71
CA VAL A 107 13.01 3.07 1.40
C VAL A 107 11.86 2.13 1.04
N PHE A 108 11.42 1.29 1.98
CA PHE A 108 10.32 0.36 1.74
C PHE A 108 9.02 1.08 1.38
N PHE A 109 8.59 2.08 2.15
CA PHE A 109 7.38 2.84 1.83
C PHE A 109 7.52 3.68 0.56
N THR A 110 8.74 4.11 0.20
CA THR A 110 8.97 4.76 -1.10
C THR A 110 8.76 3.74 -2.23
N TYR A 111 9.28 2.52 -2.09
CA TYR A 111 9.05 1.44 -3.04
C TYR A 111 7.57 1.09 -3.15
N MET A 112 6.85 0.90 -2.03
CA MET A 112 5.41 0.64 -2.02
C MET A 112 4.61 1.71 -2.78
N ALA A 113 4.94 2.99 -2.56
CA ALA A 113 4.25 4.09 -3.24
C ALA A 113 4.48 4.08 -4.76
N VAL A 114 5.65 3.62 -5.22
CA VAL A 114 5.96 3.47 -6.64
C VAL A 114 5.29 2.23 -7.21
N ASP A 115 5.35 1.11 -6.49
CA ASP A 115 4.73 -0.16 -6.85
C ASP A 115 3.23 -0.01 -7.12
N ASP A 116 2.48 0.59 -6.18
CA ASP A 116 1.05 0.90 -6.34
C ASP A 116 0.78 1.84 -7.53
N ALA A 117 1.70 2.75 -7.85
CA ALA A 117 1.47 3.76 -8.88
C ALA A 117 1.71 3.26 -10.30
N VAL A 118 2.53 2.21 -10.48
CA VAL A 118 2.90 1.69 -11.82
C VAL A 118 2.78 0.17 -11.93
N ALA A 119 2.12 -0.48 -10.96
CA ALA A 119 1.90 -1.93 -10.93
C ALA A 119 3.20 -2.73 -11.10
N LEU A 120 4.26 -2.39 -10.34
CA LEU A 120 5.55 -3.09 -10.51
C LEU A 120 5.44 -4.58 -10.17
N HIS A 121 4.67 -4.94 -9.15
CA HIS A 121 4.47 -6.34 -8.77
C HIS A 121 3.74 -7.15 -9.83
N GLU A 122 2.85 -6.54 -10.63
CA GLU A 122 2.24 -7.19 -11.79
C GLU A 122 3.30 -7.48 -12.87
N HIS A 123 4.08 -6.46 -13.26
CA HIS A 123 5.15 -6.63 -14.25
C HIS A 123 6.22 -7.65 -13.81
N LEU A 124 6.57 -7.66 -12.52
CA LEU A 124 7.50 -8.63 -11.95
C LEU A 124 6.88 -10.04 -11.90
N GLY A 125 5.57 -10.13 -11.64
CA GLY A 125 4.81 -11.38 -11.71
C GLY A 125 4.88 -11.99 -13.10
N SER A 126 4.56 -11.22 -14.14
CA SER A 126 4.63 -11.68 -15.54
C SER A 126 6.04 -12.09 -15.94
N ALA A 127 7.06 -11.29 -15.61
CA ALA A 127 8.45 -11.65 -15.93
C ALA A 127 8.92 -12.93 -15.23
N PHE A 128 8.42 -13.18 -14.01
CA PHE A 128 8.73 -14.40 -13.27
C PHE A 128 7.97 -15.62 -13.79
N GLU A 129 6.73 -15.42 -14.24
CA GLU A 129 5.93 -16.42 -14.94
C GLU A 129 6.63 -16.83 -16.25
N ASP A 130 7.01 -15.86 -17.09
CA ASP A 130 7.74 -16.09 -18.35
C ASP A 130 9.04 -16.88 -18.10
N PHE A 131 9.86 -16.43 -17.12
CA PHE A 131 11.09 -17.12 -16.75
C PHE A 131 10.85 -18.57 -16.32
N TYR A 132 9.76 -18.82 -15.60
CA TYR A 132 9.41 -20.16 -15.13
C TYR A 132 8.90 -21.04 -16.29
N THR A 133 8.08 -20.51 -17.19
CA THR A 133 7.59 -21.25 -18.37
C THR A 133 8.69 -21.58 -19.37
N ASP A 134 9.77 -20.80 -19.39
CA ASP A 134 10.94 -21.05 -20.25
C ASP A 134 11.90 -22.12 -19.70
N LEU A 135 11.73 -22.54 -18.43
CA LEU A 135 12.51 -23.62 -17.85
C LEU A 135 11.92 -24.98 -18.25
N ASP A 136 12.76 -25.87 -18.78
CA ASP A 136 12.40 -27.22 -19.24
C ASP A 136 11.56 -27.96 -18.18
N GLU A 137 10.45 -28.62 -18.57
CA GLU A 137 9.44 -29.27 -17.69
C GLU A 137 10.07 -30.20 -16.61
N GLY A 138 11.29 -30.69 -16.83
CA GLY A 138 12.03 -31.55 -15.91
C GLY A 138 12.88 -30.84 -14.84
N SER A 139 13.09 -29.52 -14.93
CA SER A 139 14.11 -28.81 -14.14
C SER A 139 13.64 -28.30 -12.77
N LEU A 140 12.32 -28.12 -12.59
CA LEU A 140 11.73 -27.50 -11.38
C LEU A 140 11.00 -28.49 -10.45
N GLY A 141 10.82 -29.74 -10.90
CA GLY A 141 10.39 -30.87 -10.09
C GLY A 141 9.08 -30.67 -9.32
N ALA A 142 9.18 -30.36 -8.03
CA ALA A 142 8.03 -30.15 -7.14
C ALA A 142 7.57 -28.68 -7.08
N VAL A 143 8.48 -27.72 -7.20
CA VAL A 143 8.15 -26.29 -7.25
C VAL A 143 7.34 -25.99 -8.51
N GLY A 144 7.66 -26.69 -9.58
CA GLY A 144 7.00 -26.48 -10.84
C GLY A 144 5.55 -26.92 -10.93
N ARG A 145 5.26 -28.11 -10.40
CA ARG A 145 3.87 -28.62 -10.28
C ARG A 145 3.01 -27.80 -9.33
N TRP A 146 3.60 -27.16 -8.31
CA TRP A 146 2.88 -26.25 -7.42
C TRP A 146 2.54 -24.90 -8.08
N LEU A 147 3.31 -24.49 -9.09
CA LEU A 147 3.08 -23.25 -9.85
C LEU A 147 2.03 -23.41 -10.95
N GLU A 148 2.01 -24.57 -11.63
CA GLU A 148 1.00 -24.89 -12.66
C GLU A 148 -0.44 -24.88 -12.13
N ASP A 149 -0.63 -25.32 -10.88
CA ASP A 149 -1.96 -25.32 -10.24
C ASP A 149 -2.42 -23.91 -9.80
N TYR A 150 -1.55 -22.89 -9.86
CA TYR A 150 -1.72 -21.61 -9.15
C TYR A 150 -1.06 -20.39 -9.86
N PRO A 151 -1.53 -19.97 -11.04
CA PRO A 151 -0.92 -18.88 -11.83
C PRO A 151 -0.99 -17.47 -11.21
N SER A 152 -1.93 -17.18 -10.30
CA SER A 152 -2.02 -15.87 -9.58
C SER A 152 -0.92 -15.62 -8.54
N TYR A 153 0.11 -16.47 -8.48
CA TYR A 153 1.07 -16.56 -7.36
C TYR A 153 2.49 -16.09 -7.71
N ALA A 154 2.75 -15.73 -8.97
CA ALA A 154 4.12 -15.45 -9.43
C ALA A 154 4.77 -14.31 -8.62
N TRP A 155 4.06 -13.21 -8.39
CA TRP A 155 4.59 -12.10 -7.60
C TRP A 155 4.68 -12.43 -6.10
N GLN A 156 3.71 -13.18 -5.56
CA GLN A 156 3.69 -13.57 -4.15
C GLN A 156 4.88 -14.48 -3.80
N LEU A 157 5.29 -15.35 -4.71
CA LEU A 157 6.49 -16.18 -4.55
C LEU A 157 7.77 -15.37 -4.76
N ALA A 158 7.80 -14.50 -5.76
CA ALA A 158 8.98 -13.68 -6.07
C ALA A 158 9.28 -12.65 -4.97
N VAL A 159 8.26 -11.96 -4.46
CA VAL A 159 8.43 -10.77 -3.59
C VAL A 159 7.71 -10.91 -2.24
N GLY A 160 6.72 -11.79 -2.10
CA GLY A 160 5.99 -12.00 -0.84
C GLY A 160 6.87 -12.31 0.38
N PRO A 161 7.92 -13.16 0.29
CA PRO A 161 8.84 -13.37 1.42
C PRO A 161 9.55 -12.09 1.89
N LEU A 162 9.91 -11.20 0.94
CA LEU A 162 10.51 -9.90 1.26
C LEU A 162 9.51 -9.01 1.99
N PHE A 163 8.25 -8.96 1.53
CA PHE A 163 7.18 -8.21 2.18
C PHE A 163 6.87 -8.75 3.57
N ALA A 164 6.82 -10.06 3.76
CA ALA A 164 6.62 -10.69 5.06
C ALA A 164 7.78 -10.35 6.03
N ALA A 165 9.02 -10.47 5.57
CA ALA A 165 10.20 -10.09 6.35
C ALA A 165 10.16 -8.61 6.73
N MET A 166 9.75 -7.74 5.81
CA MET A 166 9.61 -6.31 6.08
C MET A 166 8.46 -6.01 7.05
N GLY A 167 7.33 -6.70 6.94
CA GLY A 167 6.21 -6.58 7.87
C GLY A 167 6.61 -6.97 9.30
N LEU A 168 7.36 -8.06 9.46
CA LEU A 168 7.93 -8.47 10.75
C LEU A 168 8.94 -7.45 11.27
N PHE A 169 9.82 -6.94 10.41
CA PHE A 169 10.77 -5.90 10.75
C PHE A 169 10.05 -4.62 11.21
N LEU A 170 9.05 -4.17 10.47
CA LEU A 170 8.23 -3.00 10.78
C LEU A 170 7.56 -3.18 12.14
N LEU A 171 6.90 -4.32 12.37
CA LEU A 171 6.29 -4.64 13.65
C LEU A 171 7.32 -4.54 14.78
N PHE A 172 8.42 -5.29 14.68
CA PHE A 172 9.43 -5.34 15.73
C PHE A 172 10.11 -4.00 15.99
N PHE A 173 10.49 -3.29 14.93
CA PHE A 173 11.18 -2.00 15.02
C PHE A 173 10.27 -0.93 15.61
N LEU A 174 9.06 -0.77 15.06
CA LEU A 174 8.12 0.24 15.54
C LEU A 174 7.59 -0.09 16.93
N TRP A 175 7.39 -1.38 17.28
CA TRP A 175 7.00 -1.76 18.63
C TRP A 175 7.96 -1.23 19.70
N ARG A 176 9.26 -1.19 19.38
CA ARG A 176 10.31 -0.63 20.25
C ARG A 176 10.39 0.89 20.22
N GLN A 177 9.98 1.55 19.13
CA GLN A 177 10.00 3.02 19.03
C GLN A 177 8.71 3.68 19.55
N LEU A 178 7.58 2.98 19.49
CA LEU A 178 6.28 3.49 19.92
C LEU A 178 6.13 3.25 21.43
N GLU A 179 6.13 4.33 22.20
CA GLU A 179 5.98 4.29 23.66
C GLU A 179 4.52 4.13 24.08
N ARG A 180 3.58 4.73 23.33
CA ARG A 180 2.16 4.74 23.70
C ARG A 180 1.45 3.46 23.25
N PRO A 181 0.68 2.79 24.12
CA PRO A 181 0.04 1.51 23.79
C PRO A 181 -0.99 1.61 22.67
N TRP A 182 -1.71 2.74 22.56
CA TRP A 182 -2.68 2.94 21.48
C TRP A 182 -2.01 3.00 20.09
N LEU A 183 -0.76 3.49 19.99
CA LEU A 183 -0.01 3.50 18.73
C LEU A 183 0.38 2.07 18.32
N ARG A 184 0.67 1.21 19.29
CA ARG A 184 0.92 -0.22 19.05
C ARG A 184 -0.36 -0.94 18.62
N LEU A 185 -1.50 -0.58 19.19
CA LEU A 185 -2.79 -1.09 18.76
C LEU A 185 -3.09 -0.67 17.31
N LEU A 186 -2.82 0.59 16.94
CA LEU A 186 -2.96 1.05 15.55
C LEU A 186 -2.00 0.34 14.60
N LEU A 187 -0.77 0.08 15.03
CA LEU A 187 0.17 -0.71 14.25
C LEU A 187 -0.35 -2.13 13.99
N LEU A 188 -0.90 -2.80 15.02
CA LEU A 188 -1.51 -4.12 14.86
C LEU A 188 -2.76 -4.07 13.97
N ALA A 189 -3.58 -3.03 14.11
CA ALA A 189 -4.74 -2.83 13.25
C ALA A 189 -4.33 -2.64 11.79
N ALA A 190 -3.32 -1.82 11.51
CA ALA A 190 -2.79 -1.59 10.16
C ALA A 190 -2.22 -2.87 9.54
N LEU A 191 -1.42 -3.64 10.29
CA LEU A 191 -0.90 -4.93 9.83
C LEU A 191 -2.02 -5.97 9.64
N GLY A 192 -3.05 -5.94 10.49
CA GLY A 192 -4.25 -6.76 10.34
C GLY A 192 -5.02 -6.42 9.07
N CYS A 193 -5.25 -5.14 8.79
CA CYS A 193 -5.87 -4.68 7.55
C CYS A 193 -5.04 -5.10 6.33
N PHE A 194 -3.72 -4.95 6.38
CA PHE A 194 -2.82 -5.38 5.31
C PHE A 194 -2.90 -6.90 5.07
N ALA A 195 -2.88 -7.71 6.14
CA ALA A 195 -3.00 -9.16 6.02
C ALA A 195 -4.37 -9.59 5.44
N VAL A 196 -5.44 -8.88 5.81
CA VAL A 196 -6.77 -9.09 5.20
C VAL A 196 -6.75 -8.70 3.72
N ALA A 197 -6.14 -7.57 3.35
CA ALA A 197 -6.04 -7.13 1.97
C ALA A 197 -5.29 -8.14 1.09
N VAL A 198 -4.11 -8.61 1.55
CA VAL A 198 -3.35 -9.68 0.87
C VAL A 198 -4.15 -10.98 0.79
N GLY A 199 -4.94 -11.31 1.82
CA GLY A 199 -5.81 -12.48 1.81
C GLY A 199 -6.98 -12.36 0.83
N LEU A 200 -7.56 -11.17 0.67
CA LEU A 200 -8.61 -10.89 -0.30
C LEU A 200 -8.06 -10.97 -1.73
N ASP A 201 -6.89 -10.35 -1.97
CA ASP A 201 -6.16 -10.43 -3.24
C ASP A 201 -5.84 -11.88 -3.62
N TYR A 202 -5.38 -12.68 -2.66
CA TYR A 202 -5.19 -14.12 -2.85
C TYR A 202 -6.49 -14.85 -3.25
N VAL A 203 -7.59 -14.59 -2.56
CA VAL A 203 -8.89 -15.20 -2.88
C VAL A 203 -9.36 -14.76 -4.27
N GLU A 204 -9.16 -13.50 -4.62
CA GLU A 204 -9.48 -12.95 -5.93
C GLU A 204 -8.68 -13.68 -7.02
N GLY A 205 -7.38 -13.83 -6.82
CA GLY A 205 -6.48 -14.56 -7.72
C GLY A 205 -6.81 -16.05 -7.88
N VAL A 206 -7.26 -16.74 -6.82
CA VAL A 206 -7.58 -18.18 -6.85
C VAL A 206 -8.93 -18.44 -7.53
N TYR A 207 -9.94 -17.63 -7.23
CA TYR A 207 -11.30 -17.84 -7.74
C TYR A 207 -11.57 -17.07 -9.05
N GLY A 208 -10.57 -16.37 -9.60
CA GLY A 208 -10.68 -15.62 -10.84
C GLY A 208 -11.64 -14.44 -10.73
N GLY A 209 -11.51 -13.67 -9.64
CA GLY A 209 -12.11 -12.37 -9.28
C GLY A 209 -13.63 -12.25 -9.22
N TYR A 210 -14.33 -13.03 -10.04
CA TYR A 210 -15.72 -12.81 -10.34
C TYR A 210 -16.57 -14.07 -10.15
N LYS A 211 -16.00 -15.29 -10.18
CA LYS A 211 -16.81 -16.51 -10.03
C LYS A 211 -17.50 -16.60 -8.67
N SER A 212 -16.84 -16.18 -7.58
CA SER A 212 -17.42 -16.27 -6.22
C SER A 212 -18.60 -15.30 -6.03
N VAL A 213 -18.49 -14.07 -6.56
CA VAL A 213 -19.58 -13.09 -6.56
C VAL A 213 -20.68 -13.50 -7.52
N ILE A 214 -20.36 -13.92 -8.75
CA ILE A 214 -21.31 -14.42 -9.75
C ILE A 214 -22.13 -15.60 -9.22
N VAL A 215 -21.50 -16.55 -8.53
CA VAL A 215 -22.20 -17.71 -7.94
C VAL A 215 -23.05 -17.31 -6.73
N ALA A 216 -22.63 -16.30 -5.95
CA ALA A 216 -23.39 -15.82 -4.79
C ALA A 216 -24.56 -14.88 -5.16
N THR A 217 -24.46 -14.12 -6.26
CA THR A 217 -25.44 -13.10 -6.66
C THR A 217 -26.29 -13.49 -7.87
N GLY A 218 -25.89 -14.51 -8.64
CA GLY A 218 -26.61 -15.01 -9.82
C GLY A 218 -26.50 -14.11 -11.05
N TRP A 219 -25.45 -13.31 -11.16
CA TRP A 219 -25.29 -12.31 -12.24
C TRP A 219 -24.66 -12.91 -13.50
N ASP A 220 -25.06 -12.39 -14.66
CA ASP A 220 -24.69 -12.92 -15.98
C ASP A 220 -23.21 -12.69 -16.32
N TYR A 221 -22.58 -13.72 -16.89
CA TYR A 221 -21.14 -13.80 -17.17
C TYR A 221 -20.67 -12.72 -18.16
N ASP A 222 -21.55 -12.33 -19.10
CA ASP A 222 -21.27 -11.33 -20.15
C ASP A 222 -21.21 -9.89 -19.62
N ALA A 223 -21.79 -9.61 -18.45
CA ALA A 223 -21.67 -8.29 -17.81
C ALA A 223 -20.28 -8.04 -17.22
N VAL A 224 -19.52 -9.11 -16.99
CA VAL A 224 -18.24 -9.11 -16.29
C VAL A 224 -17.07 -9.30 -17.25
N GLN A 225 -17.21 -10.16 -18.27
CA GLN A 225 -16.09 -10.53 -19.14
C GLN A 225 -15.77 -9.51 -20.23
N HIS A 226 -16.69 -8.63 -20.62
CA HIS A 226 -16.40 -7.53 -21.56
C HIS A 226 -15.65 -6.34 -20.91
N GLY A 227 -15.03 -6.62 -19.74
CA GLY A 227 -14.22 -5.77 -18.88
C GLY A 227 -12.74 -5.62 -19.23
N SER A 228 -12.22 -6.30 -20.26
CA SER A 228 -10.85 -6.11 -20.76
C SER A 228 -10.73 -5.08 -21.87
#